data_AF-A0A7V9EEI0-F1
#
_entry.id   AF-A0A7V9EEI0-F1
#
_cell.length_a   1.000
_cell.length_b   1.000
_cell.length_c   1.000
_cell.angle_alpha   90.00
_cell.angle_beta   90.00
_cell.angle_gamma   90.00
#
_symmetry.space_group_name_H-M   'P 1'
#
loop_
_entity.id
_entity.type
_entity.pdbx_description
1 polymer ?
#
loop_
_entity_poly.entity_id
_entity_poly.type
_entity_poly.pdbx_seq_one_letter_code
_entity_poly.pdbx_strand_id
1 'polypeptide(L)'
;MQRVVDDVASVQPYWAALPLPDRARYLRRGAQVILDHLEPLGTLIARETGRPRAEALSTELLTSVDALHRTARQGPRVLADRGVGLPLLTRPKRARLVSEPLGVLGVCGSAEEPWSLPLQEVAIALMSGNGVVLAPAGRTPLLGERIRWVFERAGVPEGVVATVQGDHELSEALE
;
A
#
# COMPACT_ATOMS: atom_id res chain seq x y z
N MET A 1 -9.26 -2.65 17.69
CA MET A 1 -8.50 -1.81 16.74
C MET A 1 -7.11 -1.43 17.25
N GLN A 2 -6.97 -0.69 18.37
CA GLN A 2 -5.69 -0.16 18.85
C GLN A 2 -4.53 -1.17 18.87
N ARG A 3 -4.77 -2.38 19.39
CA ARG A 3 -3.74 -3.43 19.43
C ARG A 3 -3.15 -3.76 18.04
N VAL A 4 -3.97 -3.78 16.99
CA VAL A 4 -3.50 -4.05 15.62
C VAL A 4 -2.63 -2.90 15.12
N VAL A 5 -3.01 -1.66 15.43
CA VAL A 5 -2.21 -0.47 15.11
C VAL A 5 -0.86 -0.53 15.82
N ASP A 6 -0.85 -0.88 17.11
CA ASP A 6 0.38 -1.01 17.90
C ASP A 6 1.28 -2.13 17.37
N ASP A 7 0.71 -3.27 16.99
CA ASP A 7 1.43 -4.39 16.40
C ASP A 7 2.12 -3.96 15.08
N VAL A 8 1.40 -3.26 14.20
CA VAL A 8 1.97 -2.71 12.94
C VAL A 8 3.04 -1.65 13.24
N ALA A 9 2.79 -0.76 14.20
CA ALA A 9 3.72 0.29 14.61
C ALA A 9 5.04 -0.29 15.16
N SER A 10 4.99 -1.45 15.81
CA SER A 10 6.18 -2.11 16.34
C SER A 10 7.14 -2.62 15.25
N VAL A 11 6.62 -2.98 14.07
CA VAL A 11 7.42 -3.54 12.96
C VAL A 11 7.69 -2.53 11.84
N GLN A 12 6.87 -1.48 11.71
CA GLN A 12 6.99 -0.46 10.67
C GLN A 12 8.38 0.22 10.60
N PRO A 13 9.09 0.51 11.72
CA PRO A 13 10.42 1.12 11.64
C PRO A 13 11.44 0.28 10.86
N TYR A 14 11.34 -1.05 10.93
CA TYR A 14 12.21 -1.95 10.16
C TYR A 14 11.90 -1.88 8.65
N TRP A 15 10.62 -1.70 8.30
CA TRP A 15 10.21 -1.48 6.92
C TRP A 15 10.69 -0.11 6.39
N ALA A 16 10.54 0.95 7.20
CA ALA A 16 10.99 2.30 6.87
C ALA A 16 12.51 2.38 6.59
N ALA A 17 13.30 1.56 7.31
CA ALA A 17 14.75 1.50 7.16
C ALA A 17 15.22 0.92 5.81
N LEU A 18 14.35 0.24 5.06
CA LEU A 18 14.70 -0.30 3.74
C LEU A 18 14.97 0.82 2.72
N PRO A 19 16.01 0.71 1.88
CA PRO A 19 16.23 1.63 0.77
C PRO A 19 15.04 1.70 -0.20
N LEU A 20 14.81 2.88 -0.81
CA LEU A 20 13.74 3.08 -1.79
C LEU A 20 13.70 2.01 -2.90
N PRO A 21 14.84 1.59 -3.51
CA PRO A 21 14.83 0.55 -4.54
C PRO A 21 14.34 -0.81 -4.04
N ASP A 22 14.60 -1.13 -2.77
CA ASP A 22 14.16 -2.38 -2.16
C ASP A 22 12.66 -2.38 -1.89
N ARG A 23 12.11 -1.28 -1.37
CA ARG A 23 10.64 -1.14 -1.24
C ARG A 23 9.94 -1.25 -2.59
N ALA A 24 10.49 -0.62 -3.63
CA ALA A 24 9.98 -0.75 -5.00
C ALA A 24 10.04 -2.19 -5.54
N ARG A 25 11.03 -3.00 -5.12
CA ARG A 25 11.15 -4.41 -5.53
C ARG A 25 10.00 -5.25 -4.97
N TYR A 26 9.55 -5.01 -3.74
CA TYR A 26 8.37 -5.69 -3.19
C TYR A 26 7.09 -5.34 -3.95
N LEU A 27 6.89 -4.08 -4.35
CA LEU A 27 5.73 -3.71 -5.16
C LEU A 27 5.71 -4.39 -6.54
N ARG A 28 6.86 -4.51 -7.20
CA ARG A 28 6.98 -5.26 -8.46
C ARG A 28 6.66 -6.74 -8.27
N ARG A 29 7.06 -7.34 -7.14
CA ARG A 29 6.69 -8.71 -6.79
C ARG A 29 5.19 -8.84 -6.52
N GLY A 30 4.58 -7.85 -5.86
CA GLY A 30 3.13 -7.81 -5.67
C GLY A 30 2.38 -7.82 -7.01
N ALA A 31 2.87 -7.06 -7.99
CA ALA A 31 2.30 -7.07 -9.34
C ALA A 31 2.40 -8.46 -9.97
N GLN A 32 3.55 -9.13 -9.82
CA GLN A 32 3.75 -10.50 -10.30
C GLN A 32 2.80 -11.49 -9.58
N VAL A 33 2.63 -11.38 -8.27
CA VAL A 33 1.69 -12.23 -7.50
C VAL A 33 0.27 -12.10 -8.05
N ILE A 34 -0.18 -10.88 -8.37
CA ILE A 34 -1.49 -10.65 -8.97
C ILE A 34 -1.58 -11.34 -10.33
N LEU A 35 -0.56 -11.16 -11.19
CA LEU A 35 -0.50 -11.78 -12.51
C LEU A 35 -0.57 -13.31 -12.44
N ASP A 36 0.19 -13.91 -11.51
CA ASP A 36 0.23 -15.36 -11.28
C ASP A 36 -1.11 -15.91 -10.76
N HIS A 37 -1.98 -15.04 -10.22
CA HIS A 37 -3.25 -15.40 -9.59
C HIS A 37 -4.45 -14.64 -10.18
N LEU A 38 -4.35 -14.15 -11.43
CA LEU A 38 -5.41 -13.35 -12.06
C LEU A 38 -6.78 -14.03 -11.98
N GLU A 39 -6.82 -15.33 -12.27
CA GLU A 39 -8.07 -16.08 -12.34
C GLU A 39 -8.74 -16.34 -10.99
N PRO A 40 -8.06 -16.85 -9.96
CA PRO A 40 -8.68 -16.94 -8.64
C PRO A 40 -9.03 -15.57 -8.05
N LEU A 41 -8.21 -14.53 -8.25
CA LEU A 41 -8.52 -13.19 -7.76
C LEU A 41 -9.72 -12.57 -8.50
N GLY A 42 -9.79 -12.70 -9.82
CA GLY A 42 -10.90 -12.21 -10.63
C GLY A 42 -12.20 -12.93 -10.30
N THR A 43 -12.13 -14.23 -9.98
CA THR A 43 -13.28 -14.98 -9.45
C THR A 43 -13.77 -14.41 -8.13
N LEU A 44 -12.86 -14.10 -7.21
CA LEU A 44 -13.22 -13.58 -5.89
C LEU A 44 -13.89 -12.20 -6.01
N ILE A 45 -13.27 -11.28 -6.75
CA ILE A 45 -13.82 -9.94 -6.97
C ILE A 45 -15.21 -10.03 -7.61
N ALA A 46 -15.38 -10.85 -8.65
CA ALA A 46 -16.68 -11.03 -9.29
C ALA A 46 -17.74 -11.59 -8.32
N ARG A 47 -17.35 -12.48 -7.40
CA ARG A 47 -18.27 -13.06 -6.41
C ARG A 47 -18.72 -12.05 -5.36
N GLU A 48 -17.82 -11.22 -4.84
CA GLU A 48 -18.18 -10.25 -3.78
C GLU A 48 -18.85 -9.00 -4.35
N THR A 49 -18.50 -8.58 -5.57
CA THR A 49 -19.07 -7.36 -6.19
C THR A 49 -20.31 -7.64 -7.02
N GLY A 50 -20.52 -8.88 -7.48
CA GLY A 50 -21.52 -9.23 -8.48
C GLY A 50 -21.20 -8.75 -9.90
N ARG A 51 -20.03 -8.13 -10.12
CA ARG A 51 -19.60 -7.64 -11.44
C ARG A 51 -19.09 -8.80 -12.31
N PRO A 52 -19.22 -8.71 -13.65
CA PRO A 52 -18.64 -9.71 -14.54
C PRO A 52 -17.14 -9.90 -14.31
N ARG A 53 -16.67 -11.15 -14.39
CA ARG A 53 -15.23 -11.46 -14.21
C ARG A 53 -14.34 -10.67 -15.16
N ALA A 54 -14.74 -10.51 -16.43
CA ALA A 54 -13.98 -9.73 -17.40
C ALA A 54 -13.77 -8.28 -16.93
N GLU A 55 -14.78 -7.70 -16.27
CA GLU A 55 -14.70 -6.36 -15.68
C GLU A 55 -13.74 -6.35 -14.48
N ALA A 56 -13.89 -7.30 -13.55
CA ALA A 56 -12.96 -7.47 -12.43
C ALA A 56 -11.49 -7.63 -12.88
N LEU A 57 -11.22 -8.41 -13.94
CA LEU A 57 -9.88 -8.55 -14.50
C LEU A 57 -9.35 -7.22 -15.04
N SER A 58 -10.13 -6.56 -15.88
CA SER A 58 -9.68 -5.39 -16.64
C SER A 58 -9.61 -4.10 -15.82
N THR A 59 -10.61 -3.84 -14.97
CA THR A 59 -10.70 -2.56 -14.24
C THR A 59 -10.05 -2.62 -12.88
N GLU A 60 -10.04 -3.77 -12.21
CA GLU A 60 -9.48 -3.89 -10.85
C GLU A 60 -8.06 -4.47 -10.88
N LEU A 61 -7.88 -5.68 -11.42
CA LEU A 61 -6.60 -6.39 -11.32
C LEU A 61 -5.52 -5.82 -12.24
N LEU A 62 -5.81 -5.63 -13.52
CA LEU A 62 -4.80 -5.09 -14.46
C LEU A 62 -4.45 -3.63 -14.13
N THR A 63 -5.43 -2.83 -13.70
CA THR A 63 -5.20 -1.48 -13.16
C THR A 63 -4.30 -1.51 -11.92
N SER A 64 -4.51 -2.47 -11.01
CA SER A 64 -3.66 -2.66 -9.82
C SER A 64 -2.22 -3.02 -10.18
N VAL A 65 -2.03 -3.89 -11.18
CA VAL A 65 -0.71 -4.25 -11.71
C VAL A 65 0.02 -3.02 -12.26
N ASP A 66 -0.67 -2.20 -13.06
CA ASP A 66 -0.08 -0.95 -13.56
C ASP A 66 0.23 0.02 -12.41
N ALA A 67 -0.69 0.19 -11.45
CA ALA A 67 -0.49 1.05 -10.29
C ALA A 67 0.75 0.63 -9.48
N LEU A 68 0.93 -0.66 -9.22
CA LEU A 68 2.11 -1.18 -8.52
C LEU A 68 3.41 -0.91 -9.29
N HIS A 69 3.44 -1.17 -10.59
CA HIS A 69 4.61 -0.87 -11.43
C HIS A 69 4.91 0.62 -11.50
N ARG A 70 3.87 1.45 -11.63
CA ARG A 70 3.98 2.90 -11.69
C ARG A 70 4.54 3.46 -10.38
N THR A 71 3.98 3.04 -9.25
CA THR A 71 4.46 3.41 -7.90
C THR A 71 5.89 2.94 -7.67
N ALA A 72 6.23 1.70 -8.03
CA ALA A 72 7.61 1.18 -7.93
C ALA A 72 8.62 1.94 -8.82
N ARG A 73 8.18 2.44 -9.97
CA ARG A 73 9.04 3.19 -10.91
C ARG A 73 9.21 4.65 -10.48
N GLN A 74 8.14 5.29 -10.02
CA GLN A 74 8.13 6.73 -9.71
C GLN A 74 8.48 7.03 -8.25
N GLY A 75 8.05 6.19 -7.31
CA GLY A 75 8.23 6.36 -5.87
C GLY A 75 9.66 6.70 -5.45
N PRO A 76 10.69 5.95 -5.89
CA PRO A 76 12.07 6.27 -5.54
C PRO A 76 12.53 7.66 -5.98
N ARG A 77 12.02 8.17 -7.11
CA ARG A 77 12.35 9.52 -7.60
C ARG A 77 11.62 10.61 -6.83
N VAL A 78 10.36 10.37 -6.48
CA VAL A 78 9.52 11.32 -5.74
C VAL A 78 10.04 11.51 -4.31
N LEU A 79 10.42 10.40 -3.66
CA LEU A 79 10.86 10.33 -2.26
C LEU A 79 12.36 10.56 -2.06
N ALA A 80 13.15 10.69 -3.12
CA ALA A 80 14.58 10.93 -3.00
C ALA A 80 14.87 12.30 -2.35
N ASP A 81 15.89 12.33 -1.49
CA ASP A 81 16.43 13.55 -0.92
C ASP A 81 16.75 14.58 -2.02
N ARG A 82 16.26 15.80 -1.82
CA ARG A 82 16.49 16.91 -2.76
C ARG A 82 17.25 18.03 -2.07
N GLY A 83 18.40 18.39 -2.63
CA GLY A 83 19.16 19.56 -2.17
C GLY A 83 18.38 20.85 -2.42
N VAL A 84 18.43 21.78 -1.46
CA VAL A 84 17.80 23.10 -1.58
C VAL A 84 18.90 24.14 -1.78
N GLY A 85 18.72 25.01 -2.78
CA GLY A 85 19.62 26.13 -3.03
C GLY A 85 19.59 27.11 -1.85
N LEU A 86 20.77 27.50 -1.39
CA LEU A 86 20.95 28.44 -0.29
C LEU A 86 21.51 29.78 -0.78
N PRO A 87 21.12 30.92 -0.16
CA PRO A 87 21.69 32.23 -0.48
C PRO A 87 23.21 32.25 -0.31
N LEU A 88 23.91 33.08 -1.10
CA LEU A 88 25.38 33.17 -1.11
C LEU A 88 25.99 33.39 0.28
N LEU A 89 25.31 34.15 1.14
CA LEU A 89 25.75 34.46 2.51
C LEU A 89 25.77 33.24 3.44
N THR A 90 25.18 32.11 3.02
CA THR A 90 25.08 30.87 3.80
C THR A 90 25.85 29.71 3.16
N ARG A 91 26.79 29.99 2.25
CA ARG A 91 27.59 29.00 1.49
C ARG A 91 28.24 27.85 2.27
N PRO A 92 28.67 27.96 3.54
CA PRO A 92 29.20 26.79 4.25
C PRO A 92 28.10 25.78 4.66
N LYS A 93 26.82 26.16 4.60
CA LYS A 93 25.69 25.30 4.98
C LYS A 93 25.18 24.51 3.78
N ARG A 94 24.55 23.36 4.05
CA ARG A 94 23.80 22.55 3.08
C ARG A 94 22.39 22.37 3.61
N ALA A 95 21.40 22.43 2.72
CA ALA A 95 20.02 22.14 3.04
C ALA A 95 19.50 21.02 2.13
N ARG A 96 18.66 20.16 2.69
CA ARG A 96 18.00 19.06 1.96
C ARG A 96 16.55 18.97 2.42
N LEU A 97 15.69 18.62 1.48
CA LEU A 97 14.35 18.10 1.75
C LEU A 97 14.46 16.59 1.80
N VAL A 98 13.97 16.01 2.89
CA VAL A 98 13.92 14.57 3.14
C VAL A 98 12.46 14.20 3.33
N SER A 99 12.06 13.03 2.83
CA SER A 99 10.73 12.46 3.05
C SER A 99 10.82 11.38 4.12
N GLU A 100 10.09 11.57 5.22
CA GLU A 100 9.98 10.61 6.30
C GLU A 100 8.59 9.97 6.31
N PRO A 101 8.48 8.66 6.62
CA PRO A 101 7.19 8.02 6.79
C PRO A 101 6.45 8.61 7.99
N LEU A 102 5.12 8.58 7.92
CA LEU A 102 4.22 9.01 8.99
C LEU A 102 4.03 7.95 10.08
N GLY A 103 4.36 6.68 9.79
CA GLY A 103 4.20 5.57 10.72
C GLY A 103 3.17 4.57 10.19
N VAL A 104 2.04 4.44 10.87
CA VAL A 104 0.93 3.56 10.46
C VAL A 104 -0.16 4.36 9.78
N LEU A 105 -0.62 3.91 8.61
CA LEU A 105 -1.72 4.52 7.87
C LEU A 105 -2.93 3.60 7.86
N GLY A 106 -4.11 4.18 8.08
CA GLY A 106 -5.38 3.53 7.78
C GLY A 106 -5.72 3.62 6.30
N VAL A 107 -6.19 2.53 5.72
CA VAL A 107 -6.75 2.50 4.38
C VAL A 107 -8.17 1.98 4.47
N CYS A 108 -9.13 2.73 3.94
CA CYS A 108 -10.54 2.35 3.91
C CYS A 108 -10.92 1.95 2.47
N GLY A 109 -11.55 0.78 2.32
CA GLY A 109 -11.98 0.29 1.02
C GLY A 109 -13.07 1.16 0.40
N SER A 110 -13.03 1.31 -0.92
CA SER A 110 -14.09 1.93 -1.72
C SER A 110 -15.19 0.90 -2.01
N ALA A 111 -16.45 1.35 -2.12
CA ALA A 111 -17.55 0.49 -2.53
C ALA A 111 -17.58 0.26 -4.05
N GLU A 112 -17.11 1.24 -4.82
CA GLU A 112 -17.09 1.27 -6.28
C GLU A 112 -15.90 0.49 -6.85
N GLU A 113 -14.73 0.68 -6.25
CA GLU A 113 -13.45 0.06 -6.61
C GLU A 113 -12.84 -0.65 -5.39
N PRO A 114 -13.44 -1.76 -4.94
CA PRO A 114 -13.12 -2.38 -3.66
C PRO A 114 -11.79 -3.14 -3.65
N TRP A 115 -11.12 -3.26 -4.81
CA TRP A 115 -9.79 -3.84 -4.92
C TRP A 115 -8.73 -2.83 -5.39
N SER A 116 -8.93 -2.16 -6.52
CA SER A 116 -7.90 -1.32 -7.17
C SER A 116 -7.48 -0.14 -6.30
N LEU A 117 -8.44 0.63 -5.79
CA LEU A 117 -8.17 1.79 -4.96
C LEU A 117 -7.44 1.44 -3.65
N PRO A 118 -7.97 0.56 -2.78
CA PRO A 118 -7.28 0.24 -1.54
C PRO A 118 -5.91 -0.42 -1.78
N LEU A 119 -5.75 -1.25 -2.82
CA LEU A 119 -4.45 -1.83 -3.16
C LEU A 119 -3.44 -0.76 -3.59
N GLN A 120 -3.87 0.22 -4.39
CA GLN A 120 -3.03 1.34 -4.79
C GLN A 120 -2.62 2.20 -3.58
N GLU A 121 -3.52 2.47 -2.66
CA GLU A 121 -3.25 3.24 -1.43
C GLU A 121 -2.26 2.50 -0.53
N VAL A 122 -2.45 1.19 -0.31
CA VAL A 122 -1.50 0.33 0.40
C VAL A 122 -0.13 0.38 -0.29
N ALA A 123 -0.07 0.30 -1.62
CA ALA A 123 1.19 0.36 -2.36
C ALA A 123 1.93 1.69 -2.17
N ILE A 124 1.22 2.82 -2.17
CA ILE A 124 1.80 4.15 -1.95
C ILE A 124 2.29 4.28 -0.50
N ALA A 125 1.52 3.80 0.47
CA ALA A 125 1.89 3.78 1.88
C ALA A 125 3.19 2.98 2.09
N LEU A 126 3.25 1.76 1.55
CA LEU A 126 4.42 0.89 1.61
C LEU A 126 5.64 1.51 0.91
N MET A 127 5.48 2.10 -0.28
CA MET A 127 6.56 2.79 -0.98
C MET A 127 7.13 3.95 -0.15
N SER A 128 6.27 4.67 0.54
CA SER A 128 6.62 5.78 1.44
C SER A 128 7.23 5.31 2.76
N GLY A 129 7.25 4.00 3.03
CA GLY A 129 7.85 3.41 4.22
C GLY A 129 6.88 3.26 5.39
N ASN A 130 5.58 3.42 5.19
CA ASN A 130 4.57 3.26 6.24
C ASN A 130 4.13 1.80 6.40
N GLY A 131 3.62 1.47 7.58
CA GLY A 131 2.80 0.29 7.82
C GLY A 131 1.34 0.62 7.53
N VAL A 132 0.51 -0.40 7.32
CA VAL A 132 -0.88 -0.20 6.90
C VAL A 132 -1.85 -1.07 7.69
N VAL A 133 -2.96 -0.48 8.11
CA VAL A 133 -4.16 -1.19 8.58
C VAL A 133 -5.27 -0.95 7.56
N LEU A 134 -5.68 -2.01 6.87
CA LEU A 134 -6.70 -1.97 5.83
C LEU A 134 -8.06 -2.41 6.38
N ALA A 135 -9.05 -1.53 6.33
CA ALA A 135 -10.46 -1.86 6.51
C ALA A 135 -11.12 -1.97 5.12
N PRO A 136 -11.50 -3.17 4.64
CA PRO A 136 -12.20 -3.29 3.37
C PRO A 136 -13.62 -2.70 3.45
N ALA A 137 -14.21 -2.41 2.28
CA ALA A 137 -15.61 -1.99 2.23
C ALA A 137 -16.50 -3.12 2.77
N GLY A 138 -17.56 -2.75 3.52
CA GLY A 138 -18.34 -3.72 4.30
C GLY A 138 -19.01 -4.85 3.52
N ARG A 139 -19.18 -4.70 2.19
CA ARG A 139 -19.74 -5.73 1.31
C ARG A 139 -18.70 -6.62 0.63
N THR A 140 -17.41 -6.29 0.76
CA THR A 140 -16.29 -6.99 0.12
C THR A 140 -15.19 -7.35 1.14
N PRO A 141 -15.54 -7.96 2.29
CA PRO A 141 -14.60 -8.19 3.39
C PRO A 141 -13.42 -9.11 3.01
N LEU A 142 -13.60 -10.04 2.07
CA LEU A 142 -12.53 -10.96 1.67
C LEU A 142 -11.51 -10.28 0.75
N LEU A 143 -11.87 -9.19 0.06
CA LEU A 143 -10.94 -8.45 -0.78
C LEU A 143 -9.81 -7.81 0.04
N GLY A 144 -10.11 -7.29 1.23
CA GLY A 144 -9.10 -6.74 2.13
C GLY A 144 -8.05 -7.77 2.54
N GLU A 145 -8.51 -8.94 2.99
CA GLU A 145 -7.65 -10.09 3.32
C GLU A 145 -6.79 -10.52 2.14
N ARG A 146 -7.36 -10.46 0.94
CA ARG A 146 -6.68 -10.89 -0.27
C ARG A 146 -5.66 -9.86 -0.76
N ILE A 147 -5.87 -8.58 -0.52
CA ILE A 147 -4.86 -7.52 -0.72
C ILE A 147 -3.68 -7.74 0.24
N ARG A 148 -3.94 -7.97 1.54
CA ARG A 148 -2.89 -8.33 2.51
C ARG A 148 -2.07 -9.53 2.03
N TRP A 149 -2.76 -10.59 1.63
CA TRP A 149 -2.15 -11.81 1.11
C TRP A 149 -1.24 -11.56 -0.11
N VAL A 150 -1.60 -10.63 -1.01
CA VAL A 150 -0.74 -10.26 -2.16
C VAL A 150 0.59 -9.71 -1.68
N PHE A 151 0.59 -8.82 -0.68
CA PHE A 151 1.81 -8.20 -0.16
C PHE A 151 2.65 -9.19 0.65
N GLU A 152 2.03 -10.04 1.46
CA GLU A 152 2.73 -11.15 2.15
C GLU A 152 3.44 -12.07 1.14
N ARG A 153 2.74 -12.44 0.06
CA ARG A 153 3.32 -13.28 -1.01
C ARG A 153 4.40 -12.56 -1.82
N ALA A 154 4.34 -11.23 -1.90
CA ALA A 154 5.40 -10.42 -2.47
C ALA A 154 6.67 -10.40 -1.59
N GLY A 155 6.56 -10.86 -0.35
CA GLY A 155 7.61 -10.90 0.67
C GLY A 155 7.63 -9.67 1.57
N VAL A 156 6.58 -8.84 1.57
CA VAL A 156 6.44 -7.79 2.58
C VAL A 156 6.43 -8.46 3.96
N PRO A 157 7.25 -7.99 4.92
CA PRO A 157 7.34 -8.62 6.23
C PRO A 157 5.98 -8.70 6.92
N GLU A 158 5.77 -9.79 7.66
CA GLU A 158 4.57 -10.00 8.46
C GLU A 158 4.36 -8.82 9.42
N GLY A 159 3.10 -8.41 9.57
CA GLY A 159 2.71 -7.30 10.44
C GLY A 159 2.90 -5.90 9.83
N VAL A 160 3.54 -5.74 8.66
CA VAL A 160 3.62 -4.43 7.99
C VAL A 160 2.29 -4.04 7.35
N VAL A 161 1.52 -5.02 6.88
CA VAL A 161 0.15 -4.84 6.39
C VAL A 161 -0.77 -5.72 7.23
N ALA A 162 -1.72 -5.09 7.90
CA ALA A 162 -2.78 -5.76 8.64
C ALA A 162 -4.14 -5.43 8.04
N THR A 163 -5.12 -6.28 8.34
CA THR A 163 -6.51 -6.10 7.92
C THR A 163 -7.41 -6.16 9.14
N VAL A 164 -8.46 -5.34 9.12
CA VAL A 164 -9.50 -5.28 10.15
C VAL A 164 -10.85 -5.22 9.45
N GLN A 165 -11.91 -5.68 10.11
CA GLN A 165 -13.26 -5.63 9.55
C GLN A 165 -14.00 -4.46 10.19
N GLY A 166 -14.67 -3.65 9.37
CA GLY A 166 -15.34 -2.41 9.80
C GLY A 166 -14.45 -1.17 9.69
N ASP A 167 -14.96 -0.15 9.02
CA ASP A 167 -14.30 1.12 8.71
C ASP A 167 -14.43 2.16 9.83
N HIS A 168 -15.59 2.20 10.52
CA HIS A 168 -15.88 3.18 11.56
C HIS A 168 -14.88 3.12 12.74
N GLU A 169 -14.58 1.91 13.21
CA GLU A 169 -13.63 1.68 14.31
C GLU A 169 -12.18 2.01 13.93
N LEU A 170 -11.85 1.99 12.63
CA LEU A 170 -10.50 2.34 12.15
C LEU A 170 -10.26 3.84 12.25
N SER A 171 -11.27 4.66 11.93
CA SER A 171 -11.17 6.11 12.03
C SER A 171 -10.90 6.56 13.46
N GLU A 172 -11.62 6.00 14.44
CA GLU A 172 -11.46 6.36 15.86
C GLU A 172 -10.10 5.95 16.44
N ALA A 173 -9.47 4.90 15.91
CA ALA A 173 -8.19 4.40 16.43
C ALA A 173 -6.95 5.10 15.86
N LEU A 174 -7.13 5.95 14.85
CA LEU A 174 -6.06 6.71 14.20
C LEU A 174 -6.05 8.20 14.58
N GLU A 175 -7.02 8.64 15.40
CA GLU A 175 -7.04 9.96 16.05
C GLU A 175 -6.18 9.98 17.33
#